data_AF-A0A2Z5J850-F1
#
_entry.id   AF-A0A2Z5J850-F1
#
_cell.length_a   1.000
_cell.length_b   1.000
_cell.length_c   1.000
_cell.angle_alpha   90.00
_cell.angle_beta   90.00
_cell.angle_gamma   90.00
#
_symmetry.space_group_name_H-M   'P 1'
#
loop_
_entity.id
_entity.type
_entity.pdbx_description
1 polymer ?
#
loop_
_entity_poly.entity_id
_entity_poly.type
_entity_poly.pdbx_seq_one_letter_code
_entity_poly.pdbx_strand_id
1 'polypeptide(L)' 'MQTQRAWDATYDALAAPRPRDTTALRRRLLRLSVRLWWHPYWETVPSVPVARSELRQLTRSREAVRAA' A
#
# COMPACT_ATOMS: atom_id res chain seq x y z
N MET A 1 8.49 -5.47 4.71
CA MET A 1 9.02 -4.12 5.01
C MET A 1 9.33 -3.30 3.75
N GLN A 2 10.11 -3.78 2.78
CA GLN A 2 10.42 -3.01 1.55
C GLN A 2 9.19 -2.67 0.68
N THR A 3 8.25 -3.61 0.53
CA THR A 3 7.01 -3.44 -0.27
C THR A 3 6.15 -2.28 0.23
N GLN A 4 6.12 -2.07 1.55
CA GLN A 4 5.28 -1.07 2.20
C GLN A 4 5.88 0.32 2.04
N ARG A 5 7.17 0.48 2.33
CA ARG A 5 7.91 1.74 2.07
C ARG A 5 7.83 2.18 0.61
N ALA A 6 7.89 1.23 -0.33
CA ALA A 6 7.72 1.54 -1.75
C ALA A 6 6.29 1.96 -2.10
N TRP A 7 5.29 1.49 -1.35
CA TRP A 7 3.89 1.85 -1.50
C TRP A 7 3.65 3.27 -0.97
N ASP A 8 4.14 3.58 0.23
CA ASP A 8 4.01 4.90 0.87
C ASP A 8 4.72 5.97 0.03
N ALA A 9 5.95 5.71 -0.43
CA ALA A 9 6.68 6.62 -1.33
C ALA A 9 5.99 6.82 -2.69
N THR A 10 5.30 5.80 -3.22
CA THR A 10 4.52 5.94 -4.46
C THR A 10 3.26 6.77 -4.22
N TYR A 11 2.66 6.66 -3.03
CA TYR A 11 1.48 7.40 -2.64
C TYR A 11 1.80 8.88 -2.42
N ASP A 12 2.89 9.20 -1.72
CA ASP A 12 3.36 10.58 -1.54
C ASP A 12 3.70 11.25 -2.88
N ALA A 13 4.37 10.51 -3.78
CA ALA A 13 4.67 11.00 -5.12
C ALA A 13 3.41 11.25 -5.97
N LEU A 14 2.30 10.55 -5.70
CA LEU A 14 1.00 10.79 -6.34
C LEU A 14 0.22 11.94 -5.68
N ALA A 15 0.39 12.15 -4.38
CA ALA A 15 -0.26 13.21 -3.60
C ALA A 15 0.42 14.58 -3.78
N ALA A 16 1.65 14.62 -4.29
CA ALA A 16 2.38 15.84 -4.58
C ALA A 16 1.67 16.74 -5.63
N PRO A 17 1.71 18.08 -5.51
CA PRO A 17 1.15 18.99 -6.50
C PRO A 17 1.87 18.87 -7.86
N ARG A 18 1.10 18.65 -8.95
CA ARG A 18 1.58 18.36 -10.32
C ARG A 18 2.59 17.19 -10.37
N PRO A 19 2.14 15.99 -10.04
CA PRO A 19 2.99 14.81 -10.06
C PRO A 19 3.45 14.52 -11.49
N ARG A 20 4.77 14.40 -11.69
CA ARG A 20 5.35 13.89 -12.93
C ARG A 20 5.19 12.37 -12.97
N ASP A 21 5.02 11.81 -14.16
CA ASP A 21 4.95 10.35 -14.36
C ASP A 21 3.82 9.62 -13.61
N THR A 22 2.67 10.27 -13.46
CA THR A 22 1.46 9.70 -12.82
C THR A 22 1.05 8.34 -13.37
N THR A 23 1.22 8.10 -14.66
CA THR A 23 0.94 6.80 -15.29
C THR A 23 1.90 5.72 -14.82
N ALA A 24 3.19 6.04 -14.65
CA ALA A 24 4.18 5.11 -14.12
C ALA A 24 3.91 4.80 -12.64
N LEU A 25 3.56 5.82 -11.85
CA LEU A 25 3.19 5.68 -10.43
C LEU A 25 1.92 4.83 -10.26
N ARG A 26 0.86 5.10 -11.05
CA ARG A 26 -0.36 4.28 -11.06
C ARG A 26 -0.10 2.83 -11.47
N ARG A 27 0.72 2.58 -12.50
CA ARG A 27 1.12 1.20 -12.88
C ARG A 27 1.92 0.51 -11.78
N ARG A 28 2.78 1.23 -11.05
CA ARG A 28 3.53 0.68 -9.91
C ARG A 28 2.60 0.30 -8.77
N LEU A 29 1.61 1.15 -8.47
CA LEU A 29 0.60 0.90 -7.44
C LEU A 29 -0.32 -0.28 -7.81
N LEU A 30 -0.72 -0.41 -9.08
CA LEU A 30 -1.49 -1.56 -9.57
C LEU A 30 -0.67 -2.86 -9.48
N ARG A 31 0.59 -2.87 -9.91
CA ARG A 31 1.45 -4.07 -9.79
C ARG A 31 1.65 -4.49 -8.34
N LEU A 32 1.84 -3.53 -7.43
CA LEU A 32 1.93 -3.79 -5.99
C LEU A 32 0.60 -4.32 -5.44
N SER A 33 -0.53 -3.80 -5.90
CA SER A 33 -1.86 -4.27 -5.49
C SER A 33 -2.18 -5.67 -6.00
N VAL A 34 -1.79 -6.00 -7.24
CA VAL A 34 -1.95 -7.34 -7.82
C VAL A 34 -1.06 -8.35 -7.10
N ARG A 35 0.20 -8.00 -6.82
CA ARG A 35 1.11 -8.86 -6.05
C ARG A 35 0.61 -9.09 -4.62
N LEU A 36 0.01 -8.06 -4.02
CA LEU A 36 -0.66 -8.22 -2.74
C LEU A 36 -1.86 -9.15 -2.92
N TRP A 37 -2.76 -8.92 -3.86
CA TRP A 37 -3.98 -9.72 -4.07
C TRP A 37 -3.70 -11.21 -4.35
N TRP A 38 -2.62 -11.53 -5.06
CA TRP A 38 -2.16 -12.90 -5.31
C TRP A 38 -1.34 -13.51 -4.16
N HIS A 39 -1.22 -12.84 -3.01
CA HIS A 39 -0.44 -13.36 -1.90
C HIS A 39 -1.20 -14.51 -1.21
N PRO A 40 -0.57 -15.67 -0.93
CA PRO A 40 -1.22 -16.82 -0.27
C PRO A 40 -1.71 -16.52 1.15
N TYR A 41 -1.33 -15.37 1.71
CA TYR A 41 -1.91 -14.84 2.94
C TYR A 41 -3.43 -14.65 2.81
N TRP A 42 -3.95 -14.33 1.62
CA TRP A 42 -5.39 -14.17 1.41
C TRP A 42 -6.18 -15.48 1.45
N GLU A 43 -5.52 -16.63 1.26
CA GLU A 43 -6.16 -17.94 1.44
C GLU A 43 -6.37 -18.26 2.93
N THR A 44 -5.57 -17.65 3.80
CA THR A 44 -5.64 -17.88 5.26
C THR A 44 -6.61 -16.94 5.97
N VAL A 45 -7.12 -15.90 5.30
CA VAL A 45 -8.00 -14.91 5.92
C VAL A 45 -9.46 -15.09 5.49
N PRO A 46 -10.42 -15.01 6.42
CA PRO A 46 -11.82 -15.29 6.14
C PRO A 46 -12.49 -14.25 5.24
N SER A 47 -11.91 -13.05 5.08
CA SER A 47 -12.46 -11.99 4.23
C SER A 47 -11.37 -11.00 3.78
N VAL A 48 -11.13 -10.94 2.47
CA VAL A 48 -10.13 -10.05 1.84
C VAL A 48 -10.38 -8.56 2.13
N PRO A 49 -11.62 -8.02 2.08
CA PRO A 49 -11.88 -6.62 2.43
C PRO A 49 -11.53 -6.28 3.89
N VAL A 50 -11.82 -7.18 4.83
CA VAL A 50 -11.57 -6.97 6.28
C VAL A 50 -10.08 -6.97 6.56
N ALA A 51 -9.37 -8.02 6.12
CA ALA A 51 -7.93 -8.13 6.31
C ALA A 51 -7.15 -6.99 5.59
N ARG A 52 -7.65 -6.49 4.46
CA ARG A 52 -7.08 -5.32 3.77
C ARG A 52 -7.30 -4.02 4.55
N SER A 53 -8.43 -3.87 5.26
CA SER A 53 -8.68 -2.72 6.14
C SER A 53 -7.84 -2.76 7.40
N GLU A 54 -7.69 -3.93 8.02
CA GLU A 54 -6.81 -4.14 9.17
C GLU A 54 -5.35 -3.85 8.82
N LEU A 55 -4.88 -4.31 7.65
CA LEU A 55 -3.52 -4.05 7.19
C LEU A 55 -3.25 -2.55 6.96
N ARG A 56 -4.22 -1.82 6.40
CA ARG A 56 -4.15 -0.35 6.28
C ARG A 56 -4.12 0.33 7.65
N GLN A 57 -4.90 -0.15 8.60
CA GLN A 57 -4.98 0.43 9.94
C GLN A 57 -3.66 0.19 10.71
N LEU A 58 -3.09 -1.02 10.63
CA LEU A 58 -1.78 -1.34 11.20
C LEU A 58 -0.65 -0.50 10.59
N THR A 59 -0.72 -0.21 9.29
CA THR A 59 0.26 0.67 8.61
C THR A 59 0.16 2.09 9.16
N ARG A 60 -1.05 2.66 9.20
CA ARG A 60 -1.29 4.01 9.73
C ARG A 60 -0.90 4.14 11.19
N SER A 61 -1.21 3.15 12.03
CA SER A 61 -0.79 3.16 13.43
C SER A 61 0.74 3.07 13.57
N ARG A 62 1.43 2.32 12.72
CA ARG A 62 2.90 2.24 12.72
C ARG A 62 3.60 3.48 12.17
N GLU A 63 2.94 4.24 11.31
CA GLU A 63 3.44 5.53 10.84
C GLU A 63 3.22 6.61 11.90
N ALA A 64 2.05 6.62 12.54
CA ALA A 64 1.76 7.52 13.67
C ALA A 64 2.74 7.31 14.84
N VAL A 65 3.07 6.06 15.17
CA VAL A 65 4.08 5.72 16.19
C VAL A 65 5.50 6.10 15.80
N ARG A 66 5.81 6.26 14.50
CA ARG A 66 7.13 6.68 14.02
C ARG A 66 7.28 8.19 13.86
N ALA A 67 6.16 8.93 13.89
CA ALA A 67 6.10 10.38 13.80
C ALA A 67 5.97 11.07 15.17
N ALA A 68 5.84 10.31 16.26
CA ALA A 68 5.82 10.75 17.65
C ALA A 68 7.20 10.49 18.31
#